data_AF-A0A2D6K6G3-F1
#
_entry.id   AF-A0A2D6K6G3-F1
#
_cell.length_a   1.000
_cell.length_b   1.000
_cell.length_c   1.000
_cell.angle_alpha   90.00
_cell.angle_beta   90.00
_cell.angle_gamma   90.00
#
_symmetry.space_group_name_H-M   'P 1'
#
loop_
_entity.id
_entity.type
_entity.pdbx_description
1 polymer ?
#
loop_
_entity_poly.entity_id
_entity_poly.type
_entity_poly.pdbx_seq_one_letter_code
_entity_poly.pdbx_strand_id
1 'polypeptide(L)'
;MEATTVKFEDDFSVQIEKAIKKHHYATKAEFIREALREKLVSLEKQEYMMRAFRLHGAGRKKHGNITDEDLHRTREKVAREMAEELGVNLD
;
A
#
# COMPACT_ATOMS: atom_id res chain seq x y z
N MET A 1 -14.27 -15.55 8.19
CA MET A 1 -13.64 -15.85 6.89
C MET A 1 -14.77 -16.04 5.90
N GLU A 2 -14.68 -15.40 4.74
CA GLU A 2 -15.60 -15.59 3.62
C GLU A 2 -14.93 -16.48 2.58
N ALA A 3 -15.69 -17.35 1.91
CA ALA A 3 -15.17 -18.24 0.88
C ALA A 3 -15.35 -17.60 -0.50
N THR A 4 -14.28 -17.57 -1.29
CA THR A 4 -14.30 -17.05 -2.66
C THR A 4 -13.76 -18.10 -3.62
N THR A 5 -14.38 -18.20 -4.79
CA THR A 5 -13.88 -19.05 -5.89
C THR A 5 -13.30 -18.14 -6.98
N VAL A 6 -12.11 -18.49 -7.45
CA VAL A 6 -11.41 -17.78 -8.53
C VAL A 6 -10.99 -18.78 -9.60
N LYS A 7 -11.00 -18.33 -10.86
CA LYS A 7 -10.51 -19.11 -12.00
C LYS A 7 -9.24 -18.45 -12.52
N PHE A 8 -8.24 -19.28 -12.80
CA PHE A 8 -6.97 -18.87 -13.35
C PHE A 8 -6.74 -19.57 -14.68
N GLU A 9 -5.91 -18.97 -15.52
CA GLU A 9 -5.39 -19.65 -16.71
C GLU A 9 -4.54 -20.86 -16.28
N ASP A 10 -4.51 -21.90 -17.11
CA ASP A 10 -3.90 -23.19 -16.75
C ASP A 10 -2.39 -23.06 -16.52
N ASP A 11 -1.72 -22.29 -17.37
CA ASP A 11 -0.29 -22.00 -17.27
C ASP A 11 0.04 -21.19 -16.01
N PHE A 12 -0.79 -20.21 -15.66
CA PHE A 12 -0.64 -19.45 -14.43
C PHE A 12 -0.86 -20.31 -13.19
N SER A 13 -1.83 -21.23 -13.22
CA SER A 13 -2.06 -22.20 -12.15
C SER A 13 -0.83 -23.08 -11.91
N VAL A 14 -0.15 -23.52 -12.98
CA VAL A 14 1.11 -24.28 -12.88
C VAL A 14 2.22 -23.43 -12.26
N GLN A 15 2.29 -22.14 -12.57
CA GLN A 15 3.28 -21.24 -11.96
C GLN A 15 3.03 -21.06 -10.46
N ILE A 16 1.76 -20.92 -10.05
CA ILE A 16 1.38 -20.87 -8.63
C ILE A 16 1.85 -22.15 -7.90
N GLU A 17 1.60 -23.33 -8.47
CA GLU A 17 2.06 -24.61 -7.86
C GLU A 17 3.58 -24.66 -7.67
N LYS A 18 4.34 -24.19 -8.67
CA LYS A 18 5.80 -24.13 -8.58
C LYS A 18 6.24 -23.17 -7.48
N ALA A 19 5.60 -22.01 -7.35
CA ALA A 19 5.89 -21.03 -6.31
C ALA A 19 5.59 -21.60 -4.91
N ILE A 20 4.44 -22.23 -4.73
CA ILE A 20 4.04 -22.86 -3.45
C ILE A 20 5.10 -23.87 -3.00
N LYS A 21 5.52 -24.77 -3.89
CA LYS A 21 6.54 -25.79 -3.59
C LYS A 21 7.90 -25.16 -3.29
N LYS A 22 8.30 -24.17 -4.09
CA LYS A 22 9.59 -23.49 -3.96
C LYS A 22 9.71 -22.71 -2.65
N HIS A 23 8.62 -22.10 -2.20
CA HIS A 23 8.59 -21.26 -1.01
C HIS A 23 7.95 -21.96 0.21
N HIS A 24 7.77 -23.28 0.13
CA HIS A 24 7.32 -24.14 1.23
C HIS A 24 5.97 -23.74 1.87
N TYR A 25 5.05 -23.21 1.07
CA TYR A 25 3.69 -22.96 1.53
C TYR A 25 2.93 -24.29 1.73
N ALA A 26 2.14 -24.38 2.80
CA ALA A 26 1.40 -25.59 3.10
C ALA A 26 0.18 -25.77 2.20
N THR A 27 -0.47 -24.66 1.81
CA THR A 27 -1.68 -24.71 0.96
C THR A 27 -1.72 -23.57 -0.07
N LYS A 28 -2.43 -23.80 -1.18
CA LYS A 28 -2.67 -22.74 -2.18
C LYS A 28 -3.42 -21.55 -1.58
N ALA A 29 -4.37 -21.81 -0.68
CA ALA A 29 -5.17 -20.78 -0.05
C ALA A 29 -4.34 -19.90 0.90
N GLU A 30 -3.33 -20.44 1.57
CA GLU A 30 -2.38 -19.67 2.36
C GLU A 30 -1.52 -18.76 1.47
N PHE A 31 -0.91 -19.33 0.44
CA PHE A 31 -0.11 -18.58 -0.54
C PHE A 31 -0.90 -17.41 -1.15
N ILE A 32 -2.12 -17.67 -1.63
CA ILE A 32 -2.96 -16.64 -2.24
C ILE A 32 -3.35 -15.57 -1.21
N ARG A 33 -3.69 -15.95 0.03
CA ARG A 33 -4.05 -14.97 1.08
C ARG A 33 -2.88 -14.06 1.43
N GLU A 34 -1.67 -14.60 1.52
CA GLU A 34 -0.47 -13.83 1.81
C GLU A 34 -0.12 -12.88 0.66
N ALA A 35 -0.11 -13.39 -0.57
CA ALA A 35 0.12 -12.57 -1.76
C ALA A 35 -0.89 -11.42 -1.90
N LEU A 36 -2.17 -11.67 -1.60
CA LEU A 36 -3.19 -10.63 -1.58
C LEU A 36 -2.94 -9.59 -0.49
N ARG A 37 -2.57 -10.02 0.73
CA ARG A 37 -2.25 -9.10 1.84
C ARG A 37 -1.06 -8.21 1.48
N GLU A 38 0.00 -8.78 0.95
CA GLU A 38 1.18 -8.02 0.51
C GLU A 38 0.83 -7.03 -0.60
N LYS A 39 0.00 -7.45 -1.57
CA LYS A 39 -0.44 -6.58 -2.65
C LYS A 39 -1.27 -5.40 -2.15
N LEU A 40 -2.21 -5.64 -1.23
CA LEU A 40 -3.02 -4.58 -0.63
C LEU A 40 -2.15 -3.56 0.11
N VAL A 41 -1.23 -4.02 0.97
CA VAL A 41 -0.29 -3.14 1.68
C VAL A 41 0.59 -2.35 0.70
N SER A 42 1.03 -2.97 -0.39
CA SER A 42 1.83 -2.32 -1.43
C SER A 42 1.04 -1.22 -2.15
N LEU A 43 -0.21 -1.49 -2.52
CA LEU A 43 -1.10 -0.51 -3.15
C LEU A 43 -1.35 0.68 -2.22
N GLU A 44 -1.63 0.41 -0.95
CA GLU A 44 -1.84 1.45 0.06
C GLU A 44 -0.61 2.36 0.21
N LYS A 45 0.59 1.76 0.29
CA LYS A 45 1.86 2.51 0.30
C LYS A 45 2.05 3.35 -0.96
N GLN A 46 1.71 2.82 -2.14
CA GLN A 46 1.81 3.56 -3.40
C GLN A 46 0.87 4.77 -3.41
N GLU A 47 -0.35 4.62 -2.90
CA GLU A 47 -1.30 5.72 -2.76
C GLU A 47 -0.79 6.79 -1.80
N TYR A 48 -0.29 6.40 -0.62
CA TYR A 48 0.31 7.35 0.33
C TYR A 48 1.50 8.10 -0.27
N MET A 49 2.38 7.39 -0.98
CA MET A 49 3.50 8.02 -1.66
C MET A 49 3.04 9.00 -2.73
N MET A 50 2.03 8.64 -3.54
CA MET A 50 1.46 9.56 -4.54
C MET A 50 0.82 10.80 -3.88
N ARG A 51 0.12 10.64 -2.76
CA ARG A 51 -0.43 11.77 -1.99
C ARG A 51 0.69 12.66 -1.45
N ALA A 52 1.73 12.07 -0.85
CA ALA A 52 2.90 12.80 -0.38
C ALA A 52 3.62 13.55 -1.51
N PHE A 53 3.82 12.91 -2.67
CA PHE A 53 4.41 13.56 -3.85
C PHE A 53 3.55 14.70 -4.39
N ARG A 54 2.22 14.56 -4.40
CA ARG A 54 1.32 15.65 -4.81
C ARG A 54 1.39 16.83 -3.85
N LEU A 55 1.48 16.58 -2.55
CA LEU A 55 1.63 17.63 -1.53
C LEU A 55 3.00 18.31 -1.62
N HIS A 56 4.08 17.54 -1.79
CA HIS A 56 5.41 18.08 -2.05
C HIS A 56 5.51 18.84 -3.38
N GLY A 57 4.83 18.36 -4.43
CA GLY A 57 4.75 19.00 -5.75
C GLY A 57 3.93 20.29 -5.73
N ALA A 58 2.82 20.31 -4.97
CA ALA A 58 2.05 21.52 -4.67
C ALA A 58 2.85 22.51 -3.79
N GLY A 59 3.87 22.03 -3.08
CA GLY A 59 4.81 22.81 -2.30
C GLY A 59 5.83 23.61 -3.11
N ARG A 60 6.00 23.39 -4.43
CA ARG A 60 6.80 24.30 -5.25
C ARG A 60 6.09 25.65 -5.35
N LYS A 61 6.39 26.56 -4.43
CA LYS A 61 6.03 27.98 -4.56
C LYS A 61 6.56 28.45 -5.90
N LYS A 62 5.70 29.12 -6.69
CA LYS A 62 6.02 29.64 -8.02
C LYS A 62 7.29 30.54 -8.03
N HIS A 63 7.72 31.04 -6.86
CA HIS A 63 8.88 31.92 -6.67
C HIS A 63 9.65 31.73 -5.33
N GLY A 64 9.65 30.56 -4.68
CA GLY A 64 10.34 30.42 -3.39
C GLY A 64 10.71 28.99 -3.00
N ASN A 65 11.81 28.85 -2.26
CA ASN A 65 12.21 27.57 -1.69
C ASN A 65 11.22 27.13 -0.61
N ILE A 66 10.99 25.82 -0.51
CA ILE A 66 10.23 25.22 0.58
C ILE A 66 11.04 25.38 1.86
N THR A 67 10.44 25.90 2.93
CA THR A 67 11.09 26.01 4.24
C THR A 67 10.81 24.76 5.09
N ASP A 68 11.61 24.54 6.13
CA ASP A 68 11.40 23.45 7.08
C ASP A 68 10.05 23.55 7.82
N GLU A 69 9.56 24.77 8.03
CA GLU A 69 8.24 25.03 8.61
C GLU A 69 7.10 24.61 7.66
N ASP A 70 7.25 24.89 6.36
CA ASP A 70 6.30 24.43 5.33
C ASP A 70 6.27 22.89 5.25
N LEU A 71 7.44 22.24 5.37
CA LEU A 71 7.56 20.78 5.44
C LEU A 71 6.90 20.21 6.70
N HIS A 72 7.14 20.84 7.85
CA HIS A 72 6.58 20.38 9.12
C HIS A 72 5.05 20.46 9.12
N ARG A 73 4.46 21.58 8.68
CA ARG A 73 3.01 21.73 8.53
C ARG A 73 2.40 20.73 7.56
N THR A 74 3.10 20.45 6.46
CA THR A 74 2.63 19.47 5.46
C THR A 74 2.64 18.07 6.07
N ARG A 75 3.69 17.70 6.81
CA ARG A 75 3.78 16.41 7.51
C ARG A 75 2.69 16.23 8.55
N GLU A 76 2.44 17.25 9.38
CA GLU A 76 1.36 17.21 10.38
C GLU A 76 -0.01 17.06 9.73
N LYS A 77 -0.26 17.81 8.65
CA LYS A 77 -1.53 17.73 7.93
C LYS A 77 -1.74 16.33 7.35
N VAL A 78 -0.71 15.75 6.73
CA VAL A 78 -0.76 14.36 6.21
C VAL A 78 -0.99 13.37 7.34
N ALA A 79 -0.25 13.50 8.44
CA ALA A 79 -0.37 12.59 9.58
C ALA A 79 -1.80 12.61 10.16
N ARG A 80 -2.40 13.79 10.27
CA ARG A 80 -3.78 13.95 10.77
C ARG A 80 -4.82 13.38 9.80
N GLU A 81 -4.71 13.70 8.50
CA GLU A 81 -5.60 13.14 7.47
C GLU A 81 -5.51 11.60 7.44
N MET A 82 -4.31 11.04 7.58
CA MET A 82 -4.10 9.58 7.65
C MET A 82 -4.67 8.96 8.92
N ALA A 83 -4.53 9.62 10.07
CA ALA A 83 -5.07 9.13 11.33
C ALA A 83 -6.59 9.09 11.36
N GLU A 84 -7.24 10.12 10.80
CA GLU A 84 -8.70 10.14 10.62
C GLU A 84 -9.18 9.02 9.68
N GLU A 85 -8.50 8.80 8.55
CA GLU A 85 -8.85 7.75 7.57
C GLU A 85 -8.64 6.33 8.13
N LEU A 86 -7.64 6.15 9.01
CA LEU A 86 -7.32 4.88 9.66
C LEU A 86 -8.05 4.66 11.00
N GLY A 87 -8.81 5.64 11.49
CA GLY A 87 -9.50 5.57 12.78
C GLY A 87 -8.56 5.47 13.98
N VAL A 88 -7.34 6.00 13.87
CA VAL A 88 -6.33 6.00 14.92
C VAL A 88 -6.34 7.37 15.59
N ASN A 89 -6.48 7.43 16.92
CA ASN A 89 -6.46 8.69 17.65
C ASN A 89 -5.00 9.16 17.83
N LEU A 90 -4.69 10.38 17.39
CA LEU A 90 -3.39 11.04 17.59
C LEU A 90 -3.48 11.99 18.80
N ASP A 91 -3.74 11.43 19.98
CA ASP A 91 -3.60 12.16 21.25
C ASP A 91 -2.16 12.05 21.79
#